data_AF-A0A838IMK0-F1
#
_entry.id   AF-A0A838IMK0-F1
#
_cell.length_a   1.000
_cell.length_b   1.000
_cell.length_c   1.000
_cell.angle_alpha   90.00
_cell.angle_beta   90.00
_cell.angle_gamma   90.00
#
_symmetry.space_group_name_H-M   'P 1'
#
loop_
_entity.id
_entity.type
_entity.pdbx_description
1 polymer ?
#
loop_
_entity_poly.entity_id
_entity_poly.type
_entity_poly.pdbx_seq_one_letter_code
_entity_poly.pdbx_strand_id
1 'polypeptide(L)'
;MLRRALTLVCLLAILSPLVGGCSRAGELSAHHAVDPVVSGGGKRVVVTDASGKAVLKLRSRRNTWKIYSEDFRTQGFVRWHTSAGEPEHSVSLESVDRATTARFRAVSPEVFELPGRLRIEKVERGWAVFDRNAQLLGLFERTEDSTVNQWSLRPNYTAKQSWTAERSEDQIIARHVDGATRSVDATHLSPPALLATQLDALETLERMALAAWFMRVMAS
;
A
#
# COMPACT_ATOMS: atom_id res chain seq x y z
N MET A 1 17.64 -7.52 -72.66
CA MET A 1 17.08 -8.61 -73.51
C MET A 1 16.83 -9.85 -72.65
N LEU A 2 16.28 -10.91 -73.25
CA LEU A 2 16.12 -12.32 -72.82
C LEU A 2 17.23 -12.85 -71.86
N ARG A 3 17.05 -13.89 -71.00
CA ARG A 3 15.93 -14.80 -70.63
C ARG A 3 16.28 -15.62 -69.34
N ARG A 4 15.25 -16.17 -68.66
CA ARG A 4 15.07 -17.52 -68.02
C ARG A 4 16.33 -18.40 -67.72
N ALA A 5 16.47 -19.18 -66.63
CA ALA A 5 15.65 -19.47 -65.42
C ALA A 5 16.62 -19.95 -64.27
N LEU A 6 16.43 -20.94 -63.35
CA LEU A 6 15.45 -22.03 -63.15
C LEU A 6 15.29 -22.48 -61.66
N THR A 7 14.09 -23.00 -61.38
CA THR A 7 13.44 -23.65 -60.22
C THR A 7 14.14 -24.82 -59.46
N LEU A 8 14.12 -24.77 -58.11
CA LEU A 8 13.75 -25.85 -57.14
C LEU A 8 13.73 -25.22 -55.71
N VAL A 9 12.71 -25.23 -54.85
CA VAL A 9 11.68 -26.20 -54.41
C VAL A 9 12.20 -27.29 -53.45
N CYS A 10 11.92 -27.10 -52.15
CA CYS A 10 11.67 -28.16 -51.18
C CYS A 10 10.74 -27.64 -50.08
N LEU A 11 9.60 -28.29 -49.86
CA LEU A 11 8.73 -28.08 -48.70
C LEU A 11 9.19 -28.99 -47.56
N LEU A 12 9.01 -28.55 -46.31
CA LEU A 12 8.65 -29.46 -45.21
C LEU A 12 7.93 -28.70 -44.10
N ALA A 13 6.62 -28.96 -43.99
CA ALA A 13 5.79 -28.50 -42.89
C ALA A 13 5.45 -29.70 -42.00
N ILE A 14 5.53 -29.54 -40.69
CA ILE A 14 5.13 -30.57 -39.72
C ILE A 14 4.07 -29.94 -38.81
N LEU A 15 2.82 -30.37 -38.98
CA LEU A 15 1.77 -30.17 -37.98
C LEU A 15 1.88 -31.28 -36.93
N SER A 16 1.64 -30.92 -35.66
CA SER A 16 1.37 -31.88 -34.59
C SER A 16 -0.07 -31.68 -34.10
N PRO A 17 -0.88 -32.75 -33.98
CA PRO A 17 -2.31 -32.63 -33.69
C PRO A 17 -2.63 -32.38 -32.22
N LEU A 18 -3.82 -31.84 -31.95
CA LEU A 18 -4.40 -31.84 -30.61
C LEU A 18 -4.78 -33.27 -30.20
N VAL A 19 -4.53 -33.61 -28.94
CA VAL A 19 -5.16 -34.76 -28.25
C VAL A 19 -5.99 -34.21 -27.11
N GLY A 20 -7.32 -34.32 -27.22
CA GLY A 20 -8.26 -33.96 -26.15
C GLY A 20 -8.50 -35.15 -25.22
N GLY A 21 -8.49 -34.90 -23.90
CA GLY A 21 -8.82 -35.88 -22.87
C GLY A 21 -9.96 -35.39 -21.99
N CYS A 22 -11.19 -35.83 -22.27
CA CYS A 22 -12.34 -35.62 -21.38
C CYS A 22 -12.51 -36.85 -20.47
N SER A 23 -12.25 -36.67 -19.17
CA SER A 23 -12.52 -37.69 -18.14
C SER A 23 -13.57 -37.18 -17.16
N ARG A 24 -14.44 -38.09 -16.71
CA ARG A 24 -15.67 -37.80 -15.96
C ARG A 24 -15.40 -37.29 -14.53
N ALA A 25 -16.36 -36.56 -13.98
CA ALA A 25 -16.43 -36.27 -12.56
C ALA A 25 -16.69 -37.54 -11.74
N GLY A 26 -16.20 -37.53 -10.49
CA GLY A 26 -16.62 -38.44 -9.42
C GLY A 26 -16.71 -37.64 -8.13
N GLU A 27 -17.89 -37.64 -7.50
CA GLU A 27 -18.10 -37.00 -6.20
C GLU A 27 -17.66 -37.96 -5.08
N LEU A 28 -16.95 -37.46 -4.06
CA LEU A 28 -17.43 -37.44 -2.67
C LEU A 28 -16.37 -36.91 -1.68
N SER A 29 -16.84 -36.03 -0.79
CA SER A 29 -16.39 -35.84 0.61
C SER A 29 -14.89 -35.79 0.96
N ALA A 30 -14.34 -34.57 1.04
CA ALA A 30 -13.43 -34.18 2.13
C ALA A 30 -13.57 -32.67 2.42
N HIS A 31 -13.28 -32.25 3.66
CA HIS A 31 -13.38 -30.85 4.09
C HIS A 31 -12.27 -29.98 3.46
N HIS A 32 -12.54 -29.39 2.29
CA HIS A 32 -11.74 -28.26 1.81
C HIS A 32 -12.12 -26.98 2.56
N ALA A 33 -11.28 -26.60 3.53
CA ALA A 33 -11.12 -25.20 3.87
C ALA A 33 -10.76 -24.42 2.58
N VAL A 34 -11.39 -23.26 2.36
CA VAL A 34 -11.15 -22.46 1.16
C VAL A 34 -9.79 -21.76 1.28
N ASP A 35 -8.73 -22.45 0.85
CA ASP A 35 -7.43 -21.85 0.66
C ASP A 35 -7.54 -20.68 -0.32
N PRO A 36 -7.26 -19.42 0.09
CA PRO A 36 -7.52 -18.26 -0.74
C PRO A 36 -6.47 -18.13 -1.83
N VAL A 37 -6.71 -18.79 -2.97
CA VAL A 37 -5.88 -18.89 -4.18
C VAL A 37 -4.91 -17.73 -4.32
N VAL A 38 -3.63 -17.99 -4.04
CA VAL A 38 -2.59 -16.97 -3.87
C VAL A 38 -2.10 -16.46 -5.23
N SER A 39 -2.96 -15.71 -5.93
CA SER A 39 -2.66 -15.13 -7.24
C SER A 39 -1.30 -14.40 -7.25
N GLY A 40 -0.41 -14.78 -8.17
CA GLY A 40 1.03 -14.45 -8.10
C GLY A 40 1.39 -12.98 -8.37
N GLY A 41 0.59 -12.26 -9.17
CA GLY A 41 0.96 -10.96 -9.73
C GLY A 41 0.74 -9.74 -8.81
N GLY A 42 1.55 -9.58 -7.77
CA GLY A 42 1.57 -8.37 -6.93
C GLY A 42 2.79 -8.28 -6.02
N LYS A 43 3.44 -7.11 -5.98
CA LYS A 43 4.66 -6.82 -5.18
C LYS A 43 4.36 -7.00 -3.69
N ARG A 44 5.30 -7.59 -2.94
CA ARG A 44 5.23 -7.70 -1.48
C ARG A 44 5.88 -6.46 -0.87
N VAL A 45 5.19 -5.76 0.01
CA VAL A 45 5.77 -4.72 0.85
C VAL A 45 5.85 -5.26 2.27
N VAL A 46 7.03 -5.16 2.87
CA VAL A 46 7.29 -5.61 4.24
C VAL A 46 7.99 -4.45 4.95
N VAL A 47 7.50 -4.09 6.13
CA VAL A 47 8.27 -3.25 7.05
C VAL A 47 8.94 -4.17 8.05
N THR A 48 10.25 -4.04 8.20
CA THR A 48 11.07 -4.80 9.13
C THR A 48 11.51 -3.95 10.31
N ASP A 49 11.74 -4.56 11.47
CA ASP A 49 12.43 -3.92 12.60
C ASP A 49 13.97 -4.04 12.48
N ALA A 50 14.69 -3.54 13.50
CA ALA A 50 16.15 -3.56 13.56
C ALA A 50 16.79 -4.97 13.48
N SER A 51 16.02 -6.04 13.75
CA SER A 51 16.48 -7.43 13.62
C SER A 51 16.20 -8.04 12.23
N GLY A 52 15.56 -7.30 11.33
CA GLY A 52 15.05 -7.82 10.06
C GLY A 52 13.74 -8.59 10.19
N LYS A 53 13.15 -8.69 11.39
CA LYS A 53 11.84 -9.32 11.59
C LYS A 53 10.75 -8.44 10.98
N ALA A 54 9.85 -9.05 10.20
CA ALA A 54 8.68 -8.38 9.66
C ALA A 54 7.70 -7.98 10.77
N VAL A 55 7.35 -6.69 10.84
CA VAL A 55 6.34 -6.13 11.75
C VAL A 55 5.07 -5.68 11.02
N LEU A 56 5.13 -5.46 9.70
CA LEU A 56 3.98 -5.18 8.85
C LEU A 56 4.18 -5.81 7.48
N LYS A 57 3.09 -6.28 6.87
CA LYS A 57 3.09 -6.89 5.54
C LYS A 57 1.84 -6.48 4.76
N LEU A 58 2.05 -5.98 3.55
CA LEU A 58 0.98 -5.76 2.58
C LEU A 58 1.39 -6.25 1.19
N ARG A 59 0.42 -6.41 0.29
CA ARG A 59 0.68 -6.77 -1.10
C ARG A 59 0.08 -5.73 -2.04
N SER A 60 0.94 -5.08 -2.80
CA SER A 60 0.56 -4.03 -3.76
C SER A 60 0.27 -4.62 -5.14
N ARG A 61 -0.86 -4.23 -5.73
CA ARG A 61 -1.29 -4.60 -7.08
C ARG A 61 -2.08 -3.44 -7.71
N ARG A 62 -1.53 -2.83 -8.76
CA ARG A 62 -2.09 -1.65 -9.45
C ARG A 62 -2.45 -0.53 -8.45
N ASN A 63 -3.74 -0.37 -8.14
CA ASN A 63 -4.29 0.67 -7.27
C ASN A 63 -4.83 0.11 -5.93
N THR A 64 -4.38 -1.07 -5.52
CA THR A 64 -4.85 -1.77 -4.30
C THR A 64 -3.68 -2.31 -3.49
N TRP A 65 -3.74 -2.12 -2.18
CA TRP A 65 -2.98 -2.87 -1.19
C TRP A 65 -3.89 -3.88 -0.50
N LYS A 66 -3.50 -5.16 -0.50
CA LYS A 66 -4.09 -6.19 0.37
C LYS A 66 -3.32 -6.21 1.69
N ILE A 67 -4.01 -5.98 2.81
CA ILE A 67 -3.41 -5.79 4.13
C ILE A 67 -3.46 -7.10 4.93
N TYR A 68 -2.36 -7.42 5.63
CA TYR A 68 -2.23 -8.62 6.44
C TYR A 68 -1.94 -8.28 7.90
N SER A 69 -2.43 -9.12 8.80
CA SER A 69 -2.03 -9.17 10.21
C SER A 69 -0.65 -9.81 10.39
N GLU A 70 -0.11 -9.75 11.61
CA GLU A 70 1.17 -10.36 11.99
C GLU A 70 1.20 -11.87 11.74
N ASP A 71 0.09 -12.58 11.98
CA ASP A 71 -0.09 -14.00 11.68
C ASP A 71 -0.35 -14.31 10.19
N PHE A 72 -0.19 -13.30 9.33
CA PHE A 72 -0.38 -13.34 7.88
C PHE A 72 -1.77 -13.73 7.39
N ARG A 73 -2.82 -13.65 8.23
CA ARG A 73 -4.21 -13.60 7.73
C ARG A 73 -4.46 -12.28 7.00
N THR A 74 -5.53 -12.24 6.20
CA THR A 74 -5.96 -11.00 5.54
C THR A 74 -6.86 -10.22 6.49
N GLN A 75 -6.56 -8.94 6.73
CA GLN A 75 -7.47 -8.04 7.48
C GLN A 75 -8.41 -7.29 6.53
N GLY A 76 -7.93 -6.88 5.36
CA GLY A 76 -8.73 -6.11 4.41
C GLY A 76 -7.95 -5.61 3.20
N PHE A 77 -8.51 -4.59 2.56
CA PHE A 77 -8.00 -3.96 1.36
C PHE A 77 -8.04 -2.44 1.50
N VAL A 78 -6.98 -1.78 1.07
CA VAL A 78 -6.94 -0.33 0.83
C VAL A 78 -6.83 -0.11 -0.68
N ARG A 79 -7.67 0.77 -1.24
CA ARG A 79 -7.74 1.03 -2.68
C ARG A 79 -7.79 2.53 -2.93
N TRP A 80 -6.96 3.03 -3.84
CA TRP A 80 -7.04 4.40 -4.34
C TRP A 80 -7.72 4.45 -5.70
N HIS A 81 -8.48 5.51 -5.94
CA HIS A 81 -9.24 5.71 -7.16
C HIS A 81 -8.47 6.63 -8.10
N THR A 82 -8.54 6.34 -9.40
CA THR A 82 -7.81 7.06 -10.47
C THR A 82 -8.72 7.34 -11.66
N SER A 83 -10.04 7.36 -11.44
CA SER A 83 -11.05 7.62 -12.45
C SER A 83 -11.18 9.13 -12.67
N ALA A 84 -11.40 9.56 -13.92
CA ALA A 84 -11.79 10.94 -14.18
C ALA A 84 -13.09 11.28 -13.43
N GLY A 85 -13.09 12.36 -12.65
CA GLY A 85 -14.23 12.78 -11.81
C GLY A 85 -14.23 12.24 -10.37
N GLU A 86 -13.32 11.34 -9.98
CA GLU A 86 -13.03 11.11 -8.56
C GLU A 86 -12.15 12.26 -8.01
N PRO A 87 -12.30 12.66 -6.73
CA PRO A 87 -11.40 13.61 -6.11
C PRO A 87 -9.94 13.14 -6.17
N GLU A 88 -9.02 14.10 -6.30
CA GLU A 88 -7.62 13.78 -6.15
C GLU A 88 -7.35 13.22 -4.75
N HIS A 89 -6.43 12.26 -4.65
CA HIS A 89 -6.15 11.50 -3.44
C HIS A 89 -7.34 10.69 -2.83
N SER A 90 -8.40 10.40 -3.61
CA SER A 90 -9.50 9.50 -3.21
C SER A 90 -8.99 8.09 -2.84
N VAL A 91 -9.05 7.74 -1.54
CA VAL A 91 -8.60 6.47 -0.94
C VAL A 91 -9.73 5.83 -0.14
N SER A 92 -9.88 4.51 -0.24
CA SER A 92 -10.90 3.72 0.46
C SER A 92 -10.32 2.50 1.16
N LEU A 93 -10.99 2.04 2.22
CA LEU A 93 -10.68 0.80 2.93
C LEU A 93 -11.93 -0.09 3.04
N GLU A 94 -11.72 -1.41 3.03
CA GLU A 94 -12.73 -2.47 3.19
C GLU A 94 -12.11 -3.62 4.01
N SER A 95 -12.72 -4.01 5.14
CA SER A 95 -12.34 -5.21 5.90
C SER A 95 -12.83 -6.49 5.21
N VAL A 96 -12.22 -7.65 5.50
CA VAL A 96 -12.60 -8.93 4.86
C VAL A 96 -14.05 -9.34 5.13
N ASP A 97 -14.58 -9.02 6.32
CA ASP A 97 -15.97 -9.22 6.72
C ASP A 97 -16.93 -8.11 6.23
N ARG A 98 -16.39 -7.06 5.59
CA ARG A 98 -17.06 -5.81 5.18
C ARG A 98 -17.70 -4.97 6.28
N ALA A 99 -17.59 -5.37 7.55
CA ALA A 99 -18.12 -4.60 8.69
C ALA A 99 -17.53 -3.18 8.76
N THR A 100 -16.30 -3.01 8.25
CA THR A 100 -15.62 -1.73 8.11
C THR A 100 -15.40 -1.41 6.64
N THR A 101 -16.19 -0.48 6.10
CA THR A 101 -16.01 0.08 4.75
C THR A 101 -16.07 1.61 4.82
N ALA A 102 -15.03 2.30 4.33
CA ALA A 102 -14.96 3.77 4.36
C ALA A 102 -14.13 4.33 3.19
N ARG A 103 -14.32 5.61 2.88
CA ARG A 103 -13.54 6.34 1.85
C ARG A 103 -13.24 7.77 2.32
N PHE A 104 -11.98 8.18 2.18
CA PHE A 104 -11.55 9.56 2.33
C PHE A 104 -12.27 10.48 1.34
N ARG A 105 -12.75 11.61 1.84
CA ARG A 105 -13.36 12.68 1.06
C ARG A 105 -12.57 13.97 1.31
N ALA A 106 -12.31 14.74 0.26
CA ALA A 106 -11.91 16.13 0.44
C ALA A 106 -13.10 16.92 1.00
N VAL A 107 -12.92 17.57 2.15
CA VAL A 107 -13.85 18.55 2.72
C VAL A 107 -13.46 19.96 2.24
N SER A 108 -12.16 20.18 2.06
CA SER A 108 -11.58 21.32 1.35
C SER A 108 -10.27 20.85 0.66
N PRO A 109 -9.55 21.69 -0.10
CA PRO A 109 -8.22 21.34 -0.61
C PRO A 109 -7.17 21.04 0.47
N GLU A 110 -7.45 21.42 1.72
CA GLU A 110 -6.53 21.33 2.86
C GLU A 110 -7.07 20.44 4.00
N VAL A 111 -8.27 19.88 3.85
CA VAL A 111 -8.94 19.05 4.85
C VAL A 111 -9.53 17.81 4.19
N PHE A 112 -9.14 16.63 4.67
CA PHE A 112 -9.59 15.33 4.18
C PHE A 112 -10.15 14.50 5.33
N GLU A 113 -11.24 13.78 5.10
CA GLU A 113 -11.93 13.07 6.18
C GLU A 113 -12.34 11.66 5.76
N LEU A 114 -12.05 10.68 6.63
CA LEU A 114 -12.56 9.32 6.61
C LEU A 114 -13.78 9.30 7.54
N PRO A 115 -15.03 9.36 7.02
CA PRO A 115 -16.19 9.77 7.82
C PRO A 115 -16.40 8.93 9.08
N GLY A 116 -16.53 9.61 10.22
CA GLY A 116 -16.74 8.97 11.53
C GLY A 116 -15.53 8.23 12.12
N ARG A 117 -14.34 8.34 11.51
CA ARG A 117 -13.11 7.64 11.92
C ARG A 117 -11.95 8.59 12.20
N LEU A 118 -11.44 9.26 11.16
CA LEU A 118 -10.29 10.17 11.27
C LEU A 118 -10.36 11.33 10.28
N ARG A 119 -9.74 12.45 10.66
CA ARG A 119 -9.68 13.68 9.88
C ARG A 119 -8.23 14.11 9.73
N ILE A 120 -7.86 14.59 8.56
CA ILE A 120 -6.52 15.06 8.21
C ILE A 120 -6.64 16.53 7.83
N GLU A 121 -5.85 17.39 8.46
CA GLU A 121 -5.81 18.82 8.18
C GLU A 121 -4.38 19.25 7.84
N LYS A 122 -4.22 20.11 6.83
CA LYS A 122 -2.93 20.69 6.50
C LYS A 122 -2.50 21.67 7.59
N VAL A 123 -1.22 21.64 7.93
CA VAL A 123 -0.56 22.64 8.78
C VAL A 123 0.62 23.23 8.02
N GLU A 124 1.18 24.34 8.53
CA GLU A 124 2.30 25.08 7.92
C GLU A 124 3.42 24.19 7.36
N ARG A 125 3.76 23.10 8.08
CA ARG A 125 4.90 22.22 7.77
C ARG A 125 4.52 20.80 7.33
N GLY A 126 3.23 20.51 7.13
CA GLY A 126 2.76 19.15 6.85
C GLY A 126 1.30 18.94 7.20
N TRP A 127 1.01 17.92 8.01
CA TRP A 127 -0.36 17.43 8.22
C TRP A 127 -0.63 16.99 9.67
N ALA A 128 -1.73 17.46 10.25
CA ALA A 128 -2.29 16.98 11.51
C ALA A 128 -3.34 15.89 11.25
N VAL A 129 -3.38 14.86 12.09
CA VAL A 129 -4.33 13.74 12.02
C VAL A 129 -5.09 13.64 13.34
N PHE A 130 -6.41 13.79 13.26
CA PHE A 130 -7.34 13.76 14.38
C PHE A 130 -8.26 12.55 14.31
N ASP A 131 -8.78 12.10 15.45
CA ASP A 131 -9.82 11.09 15.52
C ASP A 131 -11.24 11.67 15.33
N ARG A 132 -12.26 10.80 15.41
CA ARG A 132 -13.69 11.16 15.36
C ARG A 132 -14.17 12.10 16.48
N ASN A 133 -13.38 12.30 17.54
CA ASN A 133 -13.67 13.17 18.67
C ASN A 133 -12.89 14.51 18.58
N ALA A 134 -12.21 14.76 17.45
CA ALA A 134 -11.26 15.85 17.24
C ALA A 134 -10.04 15.84 18.17
N GLN A 135 -9.69 14.69 18.77
CA GLN A 135 -8.42 14.51 19.47
C GLN A 135 -7.29 14.36 18.46
N LEU A 136 -6.25 15.18 18.57
CA LEU A 136 -5.02 15.04 17.78
C LEU A 136 -4.33 13.70 18.13
N LEU A 137 -4.13 12.86 17.12
CA LEU A 137 -3.43 11.58 17.21
C LEU A 137 -1.96 11.70 16.81
N GLY A 138 -1.69 12.50 15.77
CA GLY A 138 -0.35 12.66 15.22
C GLY A 138 -0.20 13.90 14.34
N LEU A 139 0.92 14.57 14.48
CA LEU A 139 1.36 15.70 13.66
C LEU A 139 2.57 15.26 12.84
N PHE A 140 2.43 15.28 11.51
CA PHE A 140 3.42 14.84 10.53
C PHE A 140 4.07 16.07 9.89
N GLU A 141 5.32 16.35 10.22
CA GLU A 141 6.00 17.60 9.82
C GLU A 141 7.25 17.31 8.97
N ARG A 142 7.53 18.15 7.98
CA ARG A 142 8.84 18.19 7.32
C ARG A 142 9.86 18.87 8.24
N THR A 143 11.06 18.30 8.34
CA THR A 143 12.18 18.96 9.03
C THR A 143 12.61 20.23 8.29
N GLU A 144 13.21 21.16 9.02
CA GLU A 144 13.61 22.48 8.49
C GLU A 144 14.84 22.41 7.57
N ASP A 145 15.70 21.41 7.79
CA ASP A 145 16.82 21.11 6.90
C ASP A 145 16.27 20.55 5.58
N SER A 146 16.16 21.44 4.59
CA SER A 146 15.63 21.14 3.27
C SER A 146 16.57 20.28 2.40
N THR A 147 17.80 20.01 2.85
CA THR A 147 18.73 19.11 2.14
C THR A 147 18.38 17.63 2.36
N VAL A 148 17.70 17.31 3.48
CA VAL A 148 17.28 15.95 3.82
C VAL A 148 15.76 15.84 3.71
N ASN A 149 15.25 14.88 2.93
CA ASN A 149 13.81 14.59 2.84
C ASN A 149 13.34 13.78 4.06
N GLN A 150 13.60 14.33 5.25
CA GLN A 150 13.25 13.77 6.55
C GLN A 150 11.90 14.34 7.02
N TRP A 151 11.12 13.48 7.67
CA TRP A 151 9.84 13.79 8.28
C TRP A 151 9.86 13.39 9.74
N SER A 152 9.10 14.09 10.58
CA SER A 152 8.84 13.69 11.95
C SER A 152 7.36 13.37 12.18
N LEU A 153 7.10 12.54 13.18
CA LEU A 153 5.79 12.33 13.77
C LEU A 153 5.86 12.72 15.24
N ARG A 154 4.94 13.58 15.67
CA ARG A 154 4.78 14.04 17.06
C ARG A 154 3.36 13.67 17.52
N PRO A 155 3.15 13.18 18.75
CA PRO A 155 1.81 12.81 19.21
C PRO A 155 0.91 14.02 19.49
N ASN A 156 1.47 15.21 19.72
CA ASN A 156 0.72 16.48 19.81
C ASN A 156 1.64 17.71 19.63
N TYR A 157 1.04 18.91 19.63
CA TYR A 157 1.72 20.20 19.41
C TYR A 157 2.78 20.60 20.46
N THR A 158 2.74 20.08 21.69
CA THR A 158 3.72 20.40 22.75
C THR A 158 4.75 19.28 22.98
N ALA A 159 4.42 18.05 22.56
CA ALA A 159 5.32 16.92 22.64
C ALA A 159 6.52 17.07 21.68
N LYS A 160 7.64 16.46 22.09
CA LYS A 160 8.77 16.16 21.20
C LYS A 160 8.33 15.15 20.14
N GLN A 161 9.07 15.09 19.04
CA GLN A 161 8.93 14.01 18.05
C GLN A 161 9.10 12.64 18.71
N SER A 162 8.19 11.72 18.40
CA SER A 162 8.31 10.32 18.79
C SER A 162 9.12 9.57 17.74
N TRP A 163 8.74 9.71 16.46
CA TRP A 163 9.46 9.13 15.33
C TRP A 163 10.04 10.21 14.40
N THR A 164 11.18 9.90 13.77
CA THR A 164 11.61 10.51 12.50
C THR A 164 11.69 9.44 11.41
N ALA A 165 11.54 9.82 10.14
CA ALA A 165 11.71 8.93 8.99
C ALA A 165 12.42 9.64 7.84
N GLU A 166 13.34 8.92 7.19
CA GLU A 166 14.25 9.45 6.18
C GLU A 166 14.41 8.46 5.03
N ARG A 167 14.72 8.97 3.83
CA ARG A 167 14.95 8.19 2.61
C ARG A 167 16.46 8.06 2.32
N SER A 168 16.97 6.83 2.45
CA SER A 168 18.20 6.34 1.80
C SER A 168 17.95 6.12 0.29
N GLU A 169 18.99 5.78 -0.48
CA GLU A 169 18.88 5.42 -1.90
C GLU A 169 17.93 4.24 -2.13
N ASP A 170 18.07 3.20 -1.30
CA ASP A 170 17.39 1.90 -1.41
C ASP A 170 16.21 1.74 -0.43
N GLN A 171 16.30 2.37 0.74
CA GLN A 171 15.40 2.17 1.87
C GLN A 171 14.83 3.46 2.43
N ILE A 172 13.70 3.37 3.12
CA ILE A 172 13.23 4.40 4.05
C ILE A 172 13.36 3.82 5.44
N ILE A 173 14.00 4.57 6.34
CA ILE A 173 14.25 4.17 7.71
C ILE A 173 13.51 5.14 8.63
N ALA A 174 12.66 4.61 9.51
CA ALA A 174 12.09 5.35 10.62
C ALA A 174 12.73 4.94 11.95
N ARG A 175 13.00 5.92 12.82
CA ARG A 175 13.63 5.75 14.14
C ARG A 175 12.76 6.39 15.20
N HIS A 176 12.51 5.69 16.30
CA HIS A 176 11.80 6.17 17.48
C HIS A 176 12.79 6.69 18.53
N VAL A 177 12.33 7.57 19.42
CA VAL A 177 13.16 8.15 20.51
C VAL A 177 13.65 7.15 21.57
N ASP A 178 13.08 5.94 21.64
CA ASP A 178 13.59 4.83 22.46
C ASP A 178 14.62 3.93 21.73
N GLY A 179 14.94 4.23 20.48
CA GLY A 179 15.84 3.45 19.62
C GLY A 179 15.15 2.41 18.73
N ALA A 180 13.84 2.18 18.87
CA ALA A 180 13.12 1.28 17.97
C ALA A 180 13.24 1.78 16.52
N THR A 181 13.57 0.87 15.60
CA THR A 181 13.78 1.19 14.18
C THR A 181 12.82 0.40 13.29
N ARG A 182 12.46 0.98 12.14
CA ARG A 182 11.64 0.39 11.08
C ARG A 182 12.29 0.67 9.73
N SER A 183 12.32 -0.31 8.83
CA SER A 183 12.83 -0.13 7.46
C SER A 183 11.91 -0.73 6.41
N VAL A 184 11.92 -0.15 5.21
CA VAL A 184 11.15 -0.59 4.03
C VAL A 184 11.85 -0.19 2.74
N ASP A 185 11.66 -0.93 1.66
CA ASP A 185 12.10 -0.58 0.29
C ASP A 185 11.57 0.81 -0.14
N ALA A 186 12.46 1.68 -0.61
CA ALA A 186 12.16 3.07 -0.94
C ALA A 186 11.33 3.24 -2.24
N THR A 187 11.10 2.17 -3.00
CA THR A 187 10.16 2.15 -4.14
C THR A 187 8.73 1.79 -3.71
N HIS A 188 8.51 1.45 -2.44
CA HIS A 188 7.23 0.92 -1.96
C HIS A 188 6.44 1.90 -1.08
N LEU A 189 7.11 2.78 -0.32
CA LEU A 189 6.50 3.82 0.52
C LEU A 189 7.21 5.19 0.38
N SER A 190 6.71 6.19 1.09
CA SER A 190 7.34 7.50 1.34
C SER A 190 7.59 7.67 2.85
N PRO A 191 8.48 8.58 3.29
CA PRO A 191 8.73 8.79 4.73
C PRO A 191 7.45 9.05 5.57
N PRO A 192 6.51 9.94 5.20
CA PRO A 192 5.28 10.12 5.97
C PRO A 192 4.34 8.90 5.87
N ALA A 193 4.36 8.16 4.76
CA ALA A 193 3.60 6.92 4.65
C ALA A 193 4.16 5.80 5.54
N LEU A 194 5.48 5.74 5.76
CA LEU A 194 6.08 4.84 6.75
C LEU A 194 5.72 5.29 8.18
N LEU A 195 5.81 6.59 8.50
CA LEU A 195 5.39 7.12 9.81
C LEU A 195 3.92 6.81 10.12
N ALA A 196 3.03 6.89 9.13
CA ALA A 196 1.61 6.55 9.30
C ALA A 196 1.38 5.09 9.71
N THR A 197 2.31 4.18 9.40
CA THR A 197 2.24 2.78 9.88
C THR A 197 2.51 2.64 11.37
N GLN A 198 3.19 3.62 11.99
CA GLN A 198 3.55 3.65 13.42
C GLN A 198 2.60 4.52 14.26
N LEU A 199 1.48 4.99 13.69
CA LEU A 199 0.47 5.75 14.42
C LEU A 199 -0.46 4.78 15.18
N ASP A 200 0.01 4.24 16.30
CA ASP A 200 -0.63 3.13 17.03
C ASP A 200 -2.03 3.43 17.60
N ALA A 201 -2.44 4.71 17.64
CA ALA A 201 -3.81 5.11 17.99
C ALA A 201 -4.86 4.78 16.91
N LEU A 202 -4.45 4.36 15.70
CA LEU A 202 -5.32 3.97 14.59
C LEU A 202 -5.35 2.44 14.37
N GLU A 203 -6.49 1.92 13.94
CA GLU A 203 -6.60 0.52 13.49
C GLU A 203 -5.66 0.25 12.30
N THR A 204 -5.20 -0.99 12.12
CA THR A 204 -4.24 -1.33 11.04
C THR A 204 -4.75 -0.92 9.66
N LEU A 205 -6.05 -1.10 9.36
CA LEU A 205 -6.62 -0.67 8.07
C LEU A 205 -6.63 0.85 7.91
N GLU A 206 -6.83 1.61 8.99
CA GLU A 206 -6.82 3.08 8.99
C GLU A 206 -5.41 3.62 8.82
N ARG A 207 -4.42 3.06 9.53
CA ARG A 207 -2.99 3.33 9.29
C ARG A 207 -2.60 3.09 7.85
N MET A 208 -3.04 1.98 7.25
CA MET A 208 -2.74 1.68 5.85
C MET A 208 -3.49 2.60 4.87
N ALA A 209 -4.68 3.07 5.22
CA ALA A 209 -5.41 4.05 4.41
C ALA A 209 -4.75 5.43 4.48
N LEU A 210 -4.30 5.88 5.66
CA LEU A 210 -3.51 7.09 5.86
C LEU A 210 -2.17 7.02 5.11
N ALA A 211 -1.47 5.89 5.19
CA ALA A 211 -0.23 5.65 4.44
C ALA A 211 -0.46 5.68 2.91
N ALA A 212 -1.55 5.09 2.41
CA ALA A 212 -1.91 5.15 1.00
C ALA A 212 -2.32 6.57 0.56
N TRP A 213 -2.96 7.34 1.43
CA TRP A 213 -3.31 8.74 1.18
C TRP A 213 -2.04 9.62 1.11
N PHE A 214 -1.08 9.46 2.04
CA PHE A 214 0.23 10.11 1.94
C PHE A 214 0.96 9.75 0.64
N MET A 215 0.89 8.49 0.19
CA MET A 215 1.44 8.07 -1.12
C MET A 215 0.74 8.70 -2.34
N ARG A 216 -0.47 9.25 -2.18
CA ARG A 216 -1.19 9.96 -3.24
C ARG A 216 -1.03 11.48 -3.20
N VAL A 217 -0.78 12.06 -2.02
CA VAL A 217 -0.54 13.52 -1.83
C VAL A 217 0.94 13.88 -2.02
N MET A 218 1.86 12.94 -1.78
CA MET A 218 3.31 13.14 -1.99
C MET A 218 3.77 12.79 -3.42
N ALA A 219 2.84 12.56 -4.34
CA ALA A 219 3.10 12.18 -5.73
C ALA A 219 2.47 13.15 -6.76
N SER A 220 1.91 14.25 -6.24
CA SER A 220 1.33 15.42 -6.92
C SER A 220 2.14 16.65 -6.54
#